data_AF-N1ZB80-F1
#
_entry.id   AF-N1ZB80-F1
#
_cell.length_a   1.000
_cell.length_b   1.000
_cell.length_c   1.000
_cell.angle_alpha   90.00
_cell.angle_beta   90.00
_cell.angle_gamma   90.00
#
_symmetry.space_group_name_H-M   'P 1'
#
loop_
_entity.id
_entity.type
_entity.pdbx_description
1 polymer ?
#
loop_
_entity_poly.entity_id
_entity_poly.type
_entity_poly.pdbx_seq_one_letter_code
_entity_poly.pdbx_strand_id
1 'polypeptide(L)'
;MNEKLFALLEKAKQDQTLKNMLLNTKKEKDPALAFCELATQQGFSITVGELFAEGEEYCSNLLKSCNGGATYPREGWDDSYEMFFACLERI
;
A
#
# COMPACT_ATOMS: atom_id res chain seq x y z
N MET A 1 -2.44 -6.85 0.63
CA MET A 1 -1.22 -6.14 0.25
C MET A 1 -0.67 -6.78 -1.01
N ASN A 2 -0.74 -6.04 -2.11
CA ASN A 2 -0.32 -6.44 -3.44
C ASN A 2 1.14 -6.91 -3.43
N GLU A 3 1.48 -7.90 -4.26
CA GLU A 3 2.85 -8.43 -4.37
C GLU A 3 3.88 -7.33 -4.66
N LYS A 4 3.51 -6.32 -5.47
CA LYS A 4 4.38 -5.17 -5.78
C LYS A 4 4.62 -4.28 -4.55
N LEU A 5 3.59 -4.01 -3.75
CA LEU A 5 3.71 -3.23 -2.51
C LEU A 5 4.55 -3.99 -1.48
N PHE A 6 4.33 -5.30 -1.34
CA PHE A 6 5.13 -6.12 -0.43
C PHE A 6 6.61 -6.14 -0.85
N ALA A 7 6.89 -6.33 -2.15
CA ALA A 7 8.26 -6.31 -2.66
C ALA A 7 8.93 -4.94 -2.51
N LEU A 8 8.19 -3.84 -2.70
CA LEU A 8 8.68 -2.49 -2.42
C LEU A 8 9.02 -2.31 -0.93
N LEU A 9 8.20 -2.87 -0.04
CA LEU A 9 8.42 -2.81 1.40
C LEU A 9 9.66 -3.60 1.83
N GLU A 10 9.85 -4.81 1.29
CA GLU A 10 11.07 -5.60 1.52
C GLU A 10 12.33 -4.91 0.99
N LYS A 11 12.23 -4.21 -0.15
CA LYS A 11 13.33 -3.37 -0.67
C LYS A 11 13.62 -2.20 0.29
N ALA A 12 12.58 -1.50 0.74
CA ALA A 12 12.72 -0.38 1.68
C ALA A 12 13.27 -0.81 3.04
N LYS A 13 13.05 -2.06 3.46
CA LYS A 13 13.65 -2.65 4.66
C LYS A 13 15.17 -2.76 4.57
N GLN A 14 15.70 -3.02 3.38
CA GLN A 14 17.13 -3.19 3.11
C GLN A 14 17.81 -1.87 2.73
N ASP A 15 17.04 -0.89 2.25
CA ASP A 15 17.50 0.42 1.80
C ASP A 15 16.87 1.56 2.61
N GLN A 16 17.62 2.05 3.59
CA GLN A 16 17.19 3.16 4.46
C GLN A 16 16.98 4.47 3.69
N THR A 17 17.68 4.67 2.57
CA THR A 17 17.50 5.85 1.72
C THR A 17 16.14 5.79 1.06
N LEU A 18 15.80 4.65 0.46
CA LEU A 18 14.50 4.41 -0.14
C LEU A 18 13.38 4.56 0.89
N LYS A 19 13.52 3.99 2.09
CA LYS A 19 12.55 4.18 3.18
C LYS A 19 12.32 5.65 3.49
N ASN A 20 13.39 6.44 3.64
CA ASN A 20 13.26 7.87 3.93
C ASN A 20 12.63 8.65 2.77
N MET A 21 12.93 8.29 1.52
CA MET A 21 12.29 8.87 0.34
C MET A 21 10.79 8.58 0.32
N LEU A 22 10.38 7.33 0.57
CA LEU A 22 8.97 6.93 0.67
C LEU A 22 8.26 7.67 1.81
N LEU A 23 8.88 7.80 2.99
CA LEU A 23 8.30 8.57 4.09
C LEU A 23 8.13 10.07 3.78
N ASN A 24 9.01 10.63 2.94
CA ASN A 24 8.90 12.02 2.55
C ASN A 24 7.77 12.29 1.54
N THR A 25 7.31 11.29 0.78
CA THR A 25 6.17 11.49 -0.14
C THR A 25 4.89 11.87 0.59
N LYS A 26 4.75 11.52 1.88
CA LYS A 26 3.63 11.98 2.74
C LYS A 26 3.54 13.51 2.88
N LYS A 27 4.62 14.24 2.63
CA LYS A 27 4.67 15.71 2.74
C LYS A 27 4.36 16.42 1.42
N GLU A 28 4.24 15.68 0.32
CA GLU A 28 3.95 16.24 -0.99
C GLU A 28 2.49 16.70 -1.10
N LYS A 29 2.22 17.54 -2.11
CA LYS A 29 0.87 18.04 -2.37
C LYS A 29 -0.12 16.92 -2.73
N ASP A 30 0.36 15.89 -3.42
CA ASP A 30 -0.37 14.68 -3.74
C ASP A 30 0.44 13.46 -3.28
N PRO A 31 0.25 13.02 -2.02
CA PRO A 31 1.07 11.97 -1.43
C PRO A 31 0.98 10.61 -2.14
N ALA A 32 -0.22 10.23 -2.59
CA ALA A 32 -0.46 8.96 -3.25
C ALA A 32 0.18 8.94 -4.65
N LEU A 33 0.06 10.05 -5.39
CA LEU A 33 0.72 10.19 -6.69
C LEU A 33 2.25 10.17 -6.55
N ALA A 34 2.80 10.97 -5.64
CA ALA A 34 4.24 11.03 -5.40
C ALA A 34 4.82 9.67 -4.97
N PHE A 35 4.08 8.93 -4.15
CA PHE A 35 4.41 7.55 -3.79
C PHE A 35 4.43 6.62 -5.01
N CYS A 36 3.38 6.65 -5.85
CA CYS A 36 3.27 5.81 -7.03
C CYS A 36 4.37 6.10 -8.06
N GLU A 37 4.71 7.38 -8.26
CA GLU A 37 5.81 7.80 -9.13
C GLU A 37 7.16 7.27 -8.61
N LEU A 38 7.42 7.41 -7.31
CA LEU A 38 8.63 6.89 -6.68
C LEU A 38 8.70 5.36 -6.76
N ALA A 39 7.61 4.66 -6.47
CA ALA A 39 7.52 3.21 -6.61
C ALA A 39 7.84 2.77 -8.04
N THR A 40 7.28 3.47 -9.03
CA THR A 40 7.50 3.20 -10.46
C THR A 40 8.96 3.42 -10.85
N GLN A 41 9.61 4.48 -10.37
CA GLN A 41 11.05 4.72 -10.57
C GLN A 41 11.93 3.62 -9.96
N GLN A 42 11.47 2.98 -8.88
CA GLN A 42 12.18 1.90 -8.21
C GLN A 42 11.95 0.52 -8.85
N GLY A 43 11.19 0.47 -9.95
CA GLY A 43 10.88 -0.75 -10.71
C GLY A 43 9.50 -1.35 -10.39
N PHE A 44 8.70 -0.71 -9.54
CA PHE A 44 7.39 -1.19 -9.12
C PHE A 44 6.30 -0.33 -9.75
N SER A 45 5.86 -0.69 -10.95
CA SER A 45 4.77 0.02 -11.64
C SER A 45 3.46 -0.18 -10.87
N ILE A 46 3.10 0.82 -10.06
CA ILE A 46 1.86 0.90 -9.28
C ILE A 46 1.23 2.23 -9.60
N THR A 47 -0.01 2.20 -10.08
CA THR A 47 -0.81 3.39 -10.32
C THR A 47 -1.65 3.73 -9.10
N VAL A 48 -2.04 5.00 -8.98
CA VAL A 48 -2.97 5.44 -7.93
C VAL A 48 -4.29 4.66 -8.00
N GLY A 49 -4.78 4.38 -9.21
CA GLY A 49 -5.99 3.57 -9.40
C GLY A 49 -5.85 2.13 -8.90
N GLU A 50 -4.73 1.45 -9.22
CA GLU A 50 -4.44 0.11 -8.72
C GLU A 50 -4.33 0.09 -7.18
N LEU A 51 -3.72 1.12 -6.59
CA LEU A 51 -3.53 1.25 -5.16
C LEU A 51 -4.86 1.31 -4.39
N PHE A 52 -5.82 2.10 -4.87
CA PHE A 52 -7.16 2.17 -4.28
C PHE A 52 -8.00 0.93 -4.57
N ALA A 53 -7.95 0.42 -5.81
CA ALA A 53 -8.70 -0.78 -6.19
C ALA A 53 -8.30 -2.01 -5.38
N GLU A 54 -7.02 -2.15 -5.01
CA GLU A 54 -6.54 -3.28 -4.21
C GLU A 54 -7.25 -3.37 -2.85
N GLY A 55 -7.42 -2.24 -2.17
CA GLY A 55 -8.02 -2.23 -0.84
C GLY A 55 -9.51 -2.54 -0.89
N GLU A 56 -10.21 -1.99 -1.89
CA GLU A 56 -11.62 -2.31 -2.14
C GLU A 56 -11.82 -3.80 -2.50
N GLU A 57 -10.96 -4.35 -3.37
CA GLU A 57 -11.02 -5.75 -3.77
C GLU A 57 -10.77 -6.68 -2.59
N TYR A 58 -9.76 -6.38 -1.76
CA TYR A 58 -9.45 -7.14 -0.55
C TYR A 58 -10.65 -7.18 0.42
N CYS A 59 -11.25 -6.04 0.72
CA CYS A 59 -12.43 -5.95 1.57
C CYS A 59 -13.65 -6.65 0.96
N SER A 60 -13.86 -6.51 -0.35
CA SER A 60 -14.94 -7.19 -1.07
C SER A 60 -14.81 -8.72 -0.97
N ASN A 61 -13.60 -9.24 -1.14
CA ASN A 61 -13.31 -10.67 -1.04
C ASN A 61 -13.54 -11.20 0.37
N LEU A 62 -13.18 -10.44 1.41
CA LEU A 62 -13.46 -10.80 2.80
C LEU A 62 -14.96 -10.91 3.09
N LEU A 63 -15.77 -9.99 2.58
CA LEU A 63 -17.22 -9.97 2.82
C LEU A 63 -17.98 -11.06 2.06
N LYS A 64 -17.44 -11.51 0.92
CA LYS A 64 -18.05 -12.55 0.07
C LYS A 64 -17.68 -13.98 0.49
N SER A 65 -16.73 -14.16 1.40
CA SER A 65 -16.27 -15.50 1.80
C SER A 65 -17.32 -16.25 2.61
N CYS A 66 -17.75 -17.41 2.12
CA CYS A 66 -18.72 -18.28 2.78
C CYS A 66 -18.13 -19.08 3.96
N ASN A 67 -16.80 -19.16 4.07
CA ASN A 67 -16.10 -19.93 5.09
C ASN A 67 -15.17 -19.03 5.91
N GLY A 68 -15.71 -18.28 6.87
CA GLY A 68 -14.93 -17.43 7.77
C GLY A 68 -14.57 -16.05 7.19
N GLY A 69 -15.39 -15.53 6.29
CA GLY A 69 -15.33 -14.14 5.85
C GLY A 69 -15.68 -13.14 6.96
N ALA A 70 -15.42 -11.86 6.68
CA ALA A 70 -15.86 -10.78 7.55
C ALA A 70 -17.38 -10.59 7.42
N THR A 71 -18.07 -10.33 8.53
CA THR A 71 -19.51 -10.03 8.53
C THR A 71 -19.81 -8.55 8.22
N TYR A 72 -18.82 -7.67 8.42
CA TYR A 72 -18.92 -6.22 8.21
C TYR A 72 -17.57 -5.67 7.70
N PRO A 73 -17.57 -4.55 6.96
CA PRO A 73 -16.34 -3.91 6.53
C PRO A 73 -15.53 -3.52 7.76
N ARG A 74 -14.23 -3.87 7.78
CA ARG A 74 -13.34 -3.44 8.84
C ARG A 74 -12.75 -2.09 8.45
N GLU A 75 -13.01 -1.08 9.26
CA GLU A 75 -12.57 0.29 9.01
C GLU A 75 -11.04 0.35 8.84
N GLY A 76 -10.59 1.03 7.78
CA GLY A 76 -9.18 1.22 7.45
C GLY A 76 -8.48 0.02 6.80
N TRP A 77 -9.18 -1.10 6.57
CA TRP A 77 -8.63 -2.25 5.83
C TRP A 77 -8.75 -2.12 4.31
N ASP A 78 -9.54 -1.16 3.87
CA ASP A 78 -9.73 -0.73 2.48
C ASP A 78 -8.68 0.27 2.00
N ASP A 79 -7.83 0.79 2.90
CA ASP A 79 -6.76 1.71 2.54
C ASP A 79 -5.39 1.01 2.50
N SER A 80 -5.05 0.49 1.32
CA SER A 80 -3.77 -0.17 1.07
C SER A 80 -2.58 0.78 1.19
N TYR A 81 -2.78 2.09 0.97
CA TYR A 81 -1.75 3.11 1.10
C TYR A 81 -1.39 3.34 2.57
N GLU A 82 -2.39 3.58 3.42
CA GLU A 82 -2.16 3.73 4.86
C GLU A 82 -1.61 2.45 5.50
N MET A 83 -2.10 1.28 5.08
CA MET A 83 -1.55 0.00 5.53
C MET A 83 -0.07 -0.15 5.17
N PHE A 84 0.34 0.23 3.96
CA PHE A 84 1.74 0.21 3.54
C PHE A 84 2.61 1.09 4.45
N PHE A 85 2.18 2.32 4.73
CA PHE A 85 2.94 3.22 5.59
C PHE A 85 2.99 2.76 7.05
N ALA A 86 1.89 2.21 7.57
CA ALA A 86 1.89 1.61 8.90
C ALA A 86 2.92 0.47 9.02
N CYS A 87 3.10 -0.33 7.96
CA CYS A 87 4.15 -1.34 7.91
C CYS A 87 5.55 -0.71 7.75
N LEU A 88 5.72 0.28 6.87
CA LEU A 88 7.00 0.96 6.61
C LEU A 88 7.57 1.67 7.86
N GLU A 89 6.69 2.22 8.70
CA GLU A 89 7.07 2.89 9.95
C GLU A 89 7.53 1.90 11.04
N ARG A 90 7.18 0.62 10.91
CA ARG A 90 7.45 -0.44 11.91
C ARG A 90 8.63 -1.35 11.59
N ILE A 91 9.15 -1.29 10.36
CA ILE A 91 10.37 -2.00 9.93
C ILE A 91 11.62 -1.16 10.20
#